data_AF-A0A183G8D2-F1
#
_entry.id   AF-A0A183G8D2-F1
#
_cell.length_a   1.000
_cell.length_b   1.000
_cell.length_c   1.000
_cell.angle_alpha   90.00
_cell.angle_beta   90.00
_cell.angle_gamma   90.00
#
_symmetry.space_group_name_H-M   'P 1'
#
loop_
_entity.id
_entity.type
_entity.pdbx_description
1 polymer ?
#
loop_
_entity_poly.entity_id
_entity_poly.type
_entity_poly.pdbx_seq_one_letter_code
_entity_poly.pdbx_strand_id
1 'polypeptide(L)'
;MDTSFPLFSLPRSDTRSQPPASAHQRLFTRYLSECKVPSQWKTSWTVLLYKEGDVQGIGNYRPICLLSVVHKLFTRVILNGISRTLDEGQPCEQTGFKRGLNTIDHIHTITKLIELLREYKLPLCLTFIDLKKAFDPSRLKRSSKP
;
A
#
# COMPACT_ATOMS: atom_id res chain seq x y z
N MET A 1 -9.28 5.17 -28.25
CA MET A 1 -8.48 5.29 -27.02
C MET A 1 -8.48 3.92 -26.39
N ASP A 2 -7.53 3.09 -26.80
CA ASP A 2 -7.37 1.71 -26.32
C ASP A 2 -6.81 1.73 -24.90
N THR A 3 -7.60 1.22 -23.94
CA THR A 3 -7.19 0.98 -22.56
C THR A 3 -6.75 -0.47 -22.40
N SER A 4 -5.70 -0.86 -23.13
CA SER A 4 -5.00 -2.11 -22.86
C SER A 4 -4.02 -1.90 -21.71
N PHE A 5 -4.42 -2.34 -20.51
CA PHE A 5 -3.47 -2.56 -19.42
C PHE A 5 -2.34 -3.46 -19.95
N PRO A 6 -1.06 -3.06 -19.86
CA PRO A 6 0.03 -3.89 -20.34
C PRO A 6 0.00 -5.20 -19.55
N LEU A 7 -0.24 -6.29 -20.27
CA LEU A 7 -0.15 -7.65 -19.77
C LEU A 7 1.18 -7.75 -19.02
N PHE A 8 1.13 -8.06 -17.73
CA PHE A 8 2.28 -8.28 -16.87
C PHE A 8 3.18 -9.32 -17.53
N SER A 9 4.12 -8.85 -18.33
CA SER A 9 5.02 -9.69 -19.10
C SER A 9 6.10 -10.06 -18.12
N LEU A 10 5.90 -11.16 -17.39
CA LEU A 10 6.98 -11.79 -16.66
C LEU A 10 8.19 -11.88 -17.62
N PRO A 11 9.39 -11.47 -17.19
CA PRO A 11 10.56 -11.51 -18.06
C PRO A 11 10.64 -12.91 -18.65
N ARG A 12 10.65 -13.02 -19.98
CA ARG A 12 10.93 -14.28 -20.67
C ARG A 12 12.34 -14.67 -20.27
N SER A 13 12.44 -15.47 -19.21
CA SER A 13 13.70 -15.99 -18.71
C SER A 13 14.30 -16.85 -19.81
N ASP A 14 15.47 -16.44 -20.27
CA ASP A 14 16.33 -17.20 -21.17
C ASP A 14 16.47 -18.63 -20.64
N THR A 15 16.01 -19.62 -21.40
CA THR A 15 15.77 -21.00 -20.92
C THR A 15 17.05 -21.84 -20.79
N ARG A 16 18.22 -21.23 -20.87
CA ARG A 16 19.49 -21.93 -20.65
C ARG A 16 20.04 -21.54 -19.29
N SER A 17 19.87 -22.44 -18.31
CA SER A 17 20.49 -22.45 -16.96
C SER A 17 19.71 -21.94 -15.75
N GLN A 18 18.37 -21.87 -15.77
CA GLN A 18 17.64 -21.72 -14.50
C GLN A 18 17.49 -23.06 -13.77
N PRO A 19 17.75 -23.13 -12.44
CA PRO A 19 17.39 -24.30 -11.63
C PRO A 19 15.88 -24.54 -11.73
N PRO A 20 15.38 -25.78 -11.53
CA PRO A 20 13.96 -26.05 -11.62
C PRO A 20 13.20 -25.09 -10.69
N ALA A 21 12.27 -24.32 -11.28
CA ALA A 21 11.51 -23.33 -10.54
C ALA A 21 10.87 -23.99 -9.32
N SER A 22 11.08 -23.39 -8.14
CA SER A 22 10.53 -23.88 -6.89
C SER A 22 9.01 -24.07 -7.00
N ALA A 23 8.44 -25.02 -6.26
CA ALA A 23 7.00 -25.31 -6.30
C ALA A 23 6.14 -24.04 -6.09
N HIS A 24 6.61 -23.13 -5.23
CA HIS A 24 5.98 -21.84 -4.96
C HIS A 24 5.95 -20.92 -6.19
N GLN A 25 7.05 -20.81 -6.95
CA GLN A 25 7.10 -19.99 -8.17
C GLN A 25 6.08 -20.46 -9.20
N ARG A 26 6.00 -21.78 -9.43
CA ARG A 26 5.01 -22.36 -10.36
C ARG A 26 3.57 -22.03 -9.95
N LEU A 27 3.27 -22.16 -8.66
CA LEU A 27 1.94 -21.83 -8.14
C LEU A 27 1.62 -20.34 -8.25
N PHE A 28 2.57 -19.45 -7.95
CA PHE A 28 2.36 -18.00 -8.04
C PHE A 28 2.16 -17.55 -9.49
N THR A 29 2.94 -18.07 -10.43
CA THR A 29 2.73 -17.81 -11.85
C THR A 29 1.34 -18.25 -12.28
N ARG A 30 0.88 -19.43 -11.83
CA ARG A 30 -0.46 -19.92 -12.11
C ARG A 30 -1.56 -19.02 -11.53
N TYR A 31 -1.41 -18.56 -10.29
CA TYR A 31 -2.38 -17.67 -9.65
C TYR A 31 -2.50 -16.34 -10.39
N LEU A 32 -1.37 -15.80 -10.88
CA LEU A 32 -1.35 -14.59 -11.70
C LEU A 32 -1.99 -14.81 -13.07
N SER A 33 -1.67 -15.90 -13.76
CA SER A 33 -2.22 -16.16 -15.10
C SER A 33 -3.72 -16.46 -15.08
N GLU A 34 -4.20 -17.15 -14.04
CA GLU A 34 -5.61 -17.51 -13.90
C GLU A 34 -6.42 -16.44 -13.16
N CYS A 35 -5.78 -15.40 -12.62
CA CYS A 35 -6.39 -14.42 -11.71
C CYS A 35 -7.17 -15.07 -10.55
N LYS A 36 -6.68 -16.22 -10.05
CA LYS A 36 -7.33 -17.02 -9.00
C LYS A 36 -6.35 -17.30 -7.88
N VAL A 37 -6.76 -16.96 -6.66
CA VAL A 37 -6.04 -17.26 -5.42
C VAL A 37 -6.79 -18.30 -4.59
N PRO A 38 -6.10 -19.06 -3.73
CA PRO A 38 -6.73 -20.01 -2.82
C PRO A 38 -7.84 -19.35 -1.97
N SER A 39 -8.94 -20.07 -1.73
CA SER A 39 -10.05 -19.56 -0.92
C SER A 39 -9.62 -19.22 0.51
N GLN A 40 -8.66 -19.95 1.05
CA GLN A 40 -8.06 -19.74 2.37
C GLN A 40 -7.37 -18.37 2.51
N TRP A 41 -6.98 -17.73 1.40
CA TRP A 41 -6.35 -16.40 1.46
C TRP A 41 -7.38 -15.26 1.57
N LYS A 42 -8.66 -15.59 1.38
CA LYS A 42 -9.78 -14.66 1.55
C LYS A 42 -10.19 -14.50 3.01
N THR A 43 -9.73 -15.38 3.90
CA THR A 43 -9.92 -15.28 5.35
C THR A 43 -8.66 -14.71 6.00
N SER A 44 -8.86 -13.92 7.06
CA SER A 44 -7.78 -13.33 7.84
C SER A 44 -8.16 -13.27 9.31
N TRP A 45 -7.18 -13.27 10.20
CA TRP A 45 -7.41 -13.14 11.63
C TRP A 45 -7.29 -11.68 12.05
N THR A 46 -8.33 -11.09 12.63
CA THR A 46 -8.30 -9.67 13.05
C THR A 46 -7.96 -9.57 14.52
N VAL A 47 -6.93 -8.78 14.85
CA VAL A 47 -6.57 -8.41 16.23
C VAL A 47 -6.84 -6.92 16.43
N LEU A 48 -7.37 -6.55 17.59
CA LEU A 48 -7.55 -5.15 17.97
C LEU A 48 -6.33 -4.66 18.74
N LEU A 49 -5.65 -3.64 18.21
CA LEU A 49 -4.54 -2.98 18.87
C LEU A 49 -5.00 -1.65 19.46
N TYR A 50 -4.88 -1.49 20.78
CA TYR A 50 -5.21 -0.23 21.44
C TYR A 50 -4.33 0.91 20.91
N LYS A 51 -4.95 2.06 20.59
CA LYS A 51 -4.27 3.28 20.14
C LYS A 51 -4.16 4.31 21.26
N GLU A 52 -5.28 4.88 21.69
CA GLU A 52 -5.35 6.00 22.64
C GLU A 52 -6.78 6.23 23.15
N GLY A 53 -6.97 6.83 24.32
CA GLY A 53 -8.28 7.20 24.87
C GLY A 53 -8.85 6.21 25.89
N ASP A 54 -10.17 6.10 25.96
CA ASP A 54 -10.85 5.17 26.86
C ASP A 54 -10.72 3.72 26.36
N VAL A 55 -10.29 2.82 27.25
CA VAL A 55 -10.09 1.40 26.96
C VAL A 55 -11.43 0.69 26.70
N GLN A 56 -12.54 1.20 27.23
CA GLN A 56 -13.86 0.63 26.95
C GLN A 56 -14.42 1.05 25.57
N GLY A 57 -13.83 2.08 24.94
CA GLY A 57 -14.24 2.58 23.65
C GLY A 57 -13.68 1.76 22.48
N ILE A 58 -14.51 0.98 21.78
CA ILE A 58 -14.07 0.18 20.62
C ILE A 58 -13.43 1.03 19.50
N GLY A 59 -13.82 2.30 19.37
CA GLY A 59 -13.26 3.23 18.39
C GLY A 59 -11.79 3.62 18.65
N ASN A 60 -11.28 3.33 19.85
CA ASN A 60 -9.91 3.62 20.29
C ASN A 60 -8.94 2.48 19.94
N TYR A 61 -9.43 1.43 19.29
CA TYR A 61 -8.64 0.31 18.80
C TYR A 61 -8.47 0.39 17.28
N ARG A 62 -7.31 -0.04 16.81
CA ARG A 62 -7.02 -0.25 15.40
C ARG A 62 -7.19 -1.74 15.07
N PRO A 63 -8.08 -2.11 14.14
CA PRO A 63 -8.14 -3.47 13.64
C PRO A 63 -6.92 -3.76 12.77
N ILE A 64 -6.22 -4.87 13.04
CA ILE A 64 -5.10 -5.36 12.25
C ILE A 64 -5.46 -6.75 11.71
N CYS A 65 -5.55 -6.87 10.39
CA CYS A 65 -5.80 -8.13 9.71
C CYS A 65 -4.48 -8.90 9.49
N LEU A 66 -4.34 -10.04 10.15
CA LEU A 66 -3.22 -10.96 9.98
C LEU A 66 -3.49 -11.89 8.80
N LEU A 67 -2.73 -11.66 7.72
CA LEU A 67 -2.72 -12.49 6.52
C LEU A 67 -1.76 -13.68 6.67
N SER A 68 -2.03 -14.76 5.93
CA SER A 68 -1.12 -15.91 5.87
C SER A 68 0.25 -15.52 5.29
N VAL A 69 1.31 -16.21 5.73
CA VAL A 69 2.68 -15.95 5.27
C VAL A 69 2.81 -16.08 3.76
N VAL A 70 2.17 -17.09 3.17
CA VAL A 70 2.20 -17.32 1.72
C VAL A 70 1.49 -16.20 0.96
N HIS A 71 0.38 -15.68 1.49
CA HIS A 71 -0.32 -14.54 0.90
C HIS A 71 0.57 -13.27 0.95
N LYS A 72 1.23 -12.99 2.08
CA LYS A 72 2.19 -11.88 2.20
C LYS A 72 3.37 -12.01 1.23
N LEU A 73 3.89 -13.22 1.06
CA LEU A 73 4.96 -13.48 0.10
C LEU A 73 4.49 -13.21 -1.34
N PHE A 74 3.32 -13.69 -1.70
CA PHE A 74 2.74 -13.47 -3.03
C PHE A 74 2.51 -11.98 -3.32
N THR A 75 1.91 -11.24 -2.38
CA THR A 75 1.71 -9.79 -2.56
C THR A 75 3.02 -9.03 -2.63
N ARG A 76 4.07 -9.46 -1.92
CA ARG A 76 5.41 -8.88 -2.05
C ARG A 76 6.01 -9.11 -3.43
N VAL A 77 5.83 -10.30 -4.02
CA VAL A 77 6.27 -10.58 -5.41
C VAL A 77 5.56 -9.66 -6.40
N ILE A 78 4.24 -9.48 -6.25
CA ILE A 78 3.47 -8.53 -7.08
C ILE A 78 3.98 -7.11 -6.89
N LEU A 79 4.12 -6.66 -5.63
CA LEU A 79 4.60 -5.32 -5.29
C LEU A 79 5.95 -5.05 -5.95
N ASN A 80 6.89 -5.98 -5.86
CA ASN A 80 8.21 -5.82 -6.49
C ASN A 80 8.11 -5.66 -8.02
N GLY A 81 7.13 -6.30 -8.66
CA GLY A 81 6.87 -6.17 -10.09
C GLY A 81 6.29 -4.82 -10.50
N ILE A 82 5.46 -4.19 -9.64
CA ILE A 82 4.78 -2.92 -9.94
C ILE A 82 5.38 -1.70 -9.24
N SER A 83 6.33 -1.88 -8.32
CA SER A 83 6.86 -0.82 -7.46
C SER A 83 7.38 0.37 -8.25
N ARG A 84 8.09 0.12 -9.35
CA ARG A 84 8.64 1.18 -10.20
C ARG A 84 7.53 2.05 -10.80
N THR A 85 6.50 1.44 -11.37
CA THR A 85 5.37 2.15 -11.96
C THR A 85 4.60 2.94 -10.90
N LEU A 86 4.49 2.40 -9.68
CA LEU A 86 3.87 3.12 -8.57
C LEU A 86 4.72 4.32 -8.13
N ASP A 87 6.04 4.18 -8.02
CA ASP A 87 6.94 5.27 -7.63
C ASP A 87 6.96 6.40 -8.67
N GLU A 88 6.92 6.05 -9.97
CA GLU A 88 6.86 6.98 -11.10
C GLU A 88 5.50 7.69 -11.22
N GLY A 89 4.40 7.00 -10.86
CA GLY A 89 3.04 7.55 -10.92
C GLY A 89 2.61 8.37 -9.70
N GLN A 90 3.38 8.35 -8.61
CA GLN A 90 3.09 9.12 -7.40
C GLN A 90 3.46 10.62 -7.57
N PRO A 91 2.65 11.55 -7.02
CA PRO A 91 2.99 12.97 -6.98
C PRO A 91 4.39 13.23 -6.39
N CYS A 92 5.06 14.29 -6.85
CA CYS A 92 6.40 14.61 -6.35
C CYS A 92 6.36 15.11 -4.89
N GLU A 93 5.22 15.64 -4.45
CA GLU A 93 4.97 16.09 -3.07
C GLU A 93 4.67 14.93 -2.12
N GLN A 94 4.43 13.71 -2.63
CA GLN A 94 4.19 12.55 -1.77
C GLN A 94 5.52 11.91 -1.36
N THR A 95 5.87 12.00 -0.06
CA THR A 95 7.02 11.28 0.53
C THR A 95 6.63 9.99 1.21
N GLY A 96 5.37 9.87 1.65
CA GLY A 96 4.86 8.65 2.27
C GLY A 96 4.80 7.49 1.28
N PHE A 97 5.33 6.33 1.70
CA PHE A 97 5.36 5.08 0.91
C PHE A 97 6.15 5.16 -0.40
N LYS A 98 7.04 6.15 -0.55
CA LYS A 98 7.93 6.30 -1.70
C LYS A 98 9.35 5.92 -1.33
N ARG A 99 10.04 5.21 -2.22
CA ARG A 99 11.42 4.78 -1.96
C ARG A 99 12.38 5.97 -1.93
N GLY A 100 13.21 6.04 -0.90
CA GLY A 100 14.31 7.03 -0.80
C GLY A 100 13.87 8.42 -0.34
N LEU A 101 12.61 8.59 0.06
CA LEU A 101 12.09 9.84 0.64
C LEU A 101 11.67 9.61 2.08
N ASN A 102 11.90 10.62 2.92
CA ASN A 102 11.61 10.55 4.35
C ASN A 102 10.74 11.74 4.79
N THR A 103 10.11 11.60 5.96
CA THR A 103 9.34 12.70 6.58
C THR A 103 10.22 13.89 6.96
N ILE A 104 11.52 13.66 7.16
CA ILE A 104 12.51 14.71 7.47
C ILE A 104 12.58 15.75 6.34
N ASP A 105 12.47 15.32 5.08
CA ASP A 105 12.55 16.22 3.92
C ASP A 105 11.40 17.24 3.94
N HIS A 106 10.20 16.79 4.33
CA HIS A 106 9.03 17.64 4.50
C HIS A 106 9.14 18.57 5.70
N ILE A 107 9.61 18.06 6.85
CA ILE A 107 9.83 18.89 8.03
C ILE A 107 10.82 20.01 7.71
N HIS A 108 11.93 19.68 7.05
CA HIS A 108 12.93 20.66 6.64
C HIS A 108 12.37 21.72 5.70
N THR A 109 11.61 21.29 4.69
CA THR A 109 10.96 22.19 3.73
C THR A 109 9.99 23.15 4.42
N ILE A 110 9.14 22.65 5.31
CA ILE A 110 8.17 23.47 6.06
C ILE A 110 8.89 24.43 7.01
N THR A 111 9.91 23.98 7.74
CA THR A 111 10.69 24.84 8.65
C THR A 111 11.34 25.99 7.89
N LYS A 112 12.00 25.72 6.76
CA LYS A 112 12.59 26.75 5.91
C LYS A 112 11.56 27.75 5.38
N LEU A 113 10.39 27.27 4.99
CA LEU A 113 9.30 28.13 4.51
C LEU A 113 8.82 29.08 5.62
N ILE A 114 8.68 28.59 6.85
CA ILE A 114 8.30 29.40 8.02
C ILE A 114 9.35 30.48 8.30
N GLU A 115 10.64 30.10 8.31
CA GLU A 115 11.75 31.04 8.56
C GLU A 115 11.79 32.16 7.52
N LEU A 116 11.70 31.81 6.24
CA LEU A 116 11.74 32.77 5.14
C LEU A 116 10.56 33.74 5.20
N LEU A 117 9.33 33.25 5.37
CA LEU A 117 8.15 34.13 5.44
C LEU A 117 8.17 35.03 6.68
N ARG A 118 8.76 34.56 7.78
CA ARG A 118 8.98 35.38 8.99
C ARG A 118 9.98 36.51 8.74
N GLU A 119 11.07 36.24 8.01
CA GLU A 119 12.08 37.25 7.64
C GLU A 119 11.46 38.36 6.77
N TYR A 120 10.69 37.97 5.75
CA TYR A 120 10.01 38.91 4.85
C TYR A 120 8.72 39.51 5.42
N LYS A 121 8.33 39.15 6.66
CA LYS A 121 7.09 39.59 7.32
C LYS A 121 5.82 39.34 6.49
N LEU A 122 5.80 38.23 5.76
CA LEU A 122 4.65 37.81 4.96
C LEU A 122 3.72 36.91 5.79
N PRO A 123 2.40 37.01 5.58
CA PRO A 123 1.45 36.12 6.25
C PRO A 123 1.59 34.68 5.75
N LEU A 124 1.57 33.72 6.67
CA LEU A 124 1.61 32.28 6.39
C LEU A 124 0.40 31.59 7.04
N CYS A 125 -0.28 30.74 6.28
CA CYS A 125 -1.31 29.82 6.79
C CYS A 125 -0.90 28.38 6.48
N LEU A 126 -0.92 27.51 7.49
CA LEU A 126 -0.65 26.09 7.37
C LEU A 126 -1.90 25.28 7.72
N THR A 127 -2.32 24.40 6.81
CA THR A 127 -3.51 23.55 7.00
C THR A 127 -3.09 22.09 7.06
N PHE A 128 -3.39 21.42 8.18
CA PHE A 128 -3.14 20.00 8.37
C PHE A 128 -4.43 19.22 8.13
N ILE A 129 -4.37 18.22 7.25
CA ILE A 129 -5.51 17.37 6.88
C ILE A 129 -5.19 15.93 7.27
N ASP A 130 -6.08 15.30 8.03
CA ASP A 130 -6.01 13.88 8.37
C ASP A 130 -7.28 13.15 7.94
N LEU A 131 -7.13 11.93 7.42
CA LEU A 131 -8.24 11.13 6.93
C LEU A 131 -8.65 10.11 7.98
N LYS A 132 -9.89 10.22 8.46
CA LYS A 132 -10.46 9.24 9.39
C LYS A 132 -10.62 7.89 8.69
N LYS A 133 -10.01 6.84 9.25
CA LYS A 133 -10.14 5.43 8.80
C LYS A 133 -9.71 5.22 7.34
N ALA A 134 -8.57 5.79 6.95
CA ALA A 134 -8.05 5.76 5.58
C ALA A 134 -7.86 4.35 4.96
N PHE A 135 -7.70 3.31 5.78
CA PHE A 135 -7.48 1.93 5.33
C PHE A 135 -8.68 1.00 5.57
N ASP A 136 -9.75 1.48 6.21
CA ASP A 136 -10.94 0.66 6.38
C ASP A 136 -11.65 0.55 5.03
N PRO A 137 -12.10 -0.65 4.62
CA PRO A 137 -12.89 -0.81 3.40
C PRO A 137 -14.21 -0.05 3.58
N SER A 138 -14.28 1.15 3.01
CA SER A 138 -15.49 1.96 3.02
C SER A 138 -16.49 1.33 2.03
N ARG A 139 -17.57 0.76 2.58
CA ARG A 139 -18.72 0.14 1.89
C ARG A 139 -18.43 -1.16 1.12
N LEU A 140 -18.60 -2.30 1.81
CA LEU A 140 -19.50 -3.31 1.25
C LEU A 140 -20.92 -2.81 1.53
N LYS A 141 -21.67 -2.41 0.50
CA LYS A 141 -23.13 -2.39 0.62
C LYS A 141 -23.51 -3.81 1.05
N ARG A 142 -23.94 -4.00 2.30
CA ARG A 142 -24.73 -5.19 2.64
C ARG A 142 -25.86 -5.16 1.63
N SER A 143 -25.89 -6.09 0.69
CA SER A 143 -27.12 -6.35 -0.03
C SER A 143 -28.09 -6.78 1.06
N SER A 144 -28.95 -5.86 1.49
CA SER A 144 -30.25 -6.24 2.01
C SER A 144 -30.89 -7.03 0.87
N LYS A 145 -30.73 -8.35 0.89
CA LYS A 145 -31.71 -9.18 0.22
C LYS A 145 -32.94 -9.21 1.12
N PRO A 146 -34.14 -9.07 0.53
CA PRO A 146 -35.40 -9.09 1.27
C PRO A 146 -35.59 -10.42 2.00
#